data_AF-A0A369KTC8-F1
#
_entry.id   AF-A0A369KTC8-F1
#
_cell.length_a   1.000
_cell.length_b   1.000
_cell.length_c   1.000
_cell.angle_alpha   90.00
_cell.angle_beta   90.00
_cell.angle_gamma   90.00
#
_symmetry.space_group_name_H-M   'P 1'
#
loop_
_entity.id
_entity.type
_entity.pdbx_description
1 polymer ?
#
loop_
_entity_poly.entity_id
_entity_poly.type
_entity_poly.pdbx_seq_one_letter_code
_entity_poly.pdbx_strand_id
1 'polypeptide(L)' 'MELFYLIQERALPFSILALLMMASAVVVYVVWKRQVSLPLPLRIFTTVVCLTCIIGSAGLMLFTLFVGYNA' A
#
# COMPACT_ATOMS: atom_id res chain seq x y z
N MET A 1 3.32 -8.69 -23.89
CA MET A 1 2.16 -9.53 -23.53
C MET A 1 2.38 -10.34 -22.24
N GLU A 2 3.59 -10.41 -21.68
CA GLU A 2 3.92 -11.26 -20.51
C GLU A 2 3.53 -10.61 -19.16
N LEU A 3 3.78 -9.30 -19.00
CA LEU A 3 3.60 -8.59 -17.73
C LEU A 3 2.13 -8.52 -17.28
N PHE A 4 1.21 -8.33 -18.23
CA PHE A 4 -0.23 -8.35 -17.96
C PHE A 4 -0.75 -9.73 -17.57
N TYR A 5 -0.13 -10.81 -18.08
CA TYR A 5 -0.52 -12.18 -17.77
C TYR A 5 -0.05 -12.59 -16.37
N LEU A 6 1.18 -12.24 -16.00
CA LEU A 6 1.71 -12.39 -14.64
C LEU A 6 0.90 -11.61 -13.59
N ILE A 7 0.48 -10.39 -13.93
CA ILE A 7 -0.43 -9.59 -13.09
C ILE A 7 -1.81 -10.25 -12.99
N GLN A 8 -2.29 -10.94 -14.03
CA GLN A 8 -3.58 -11.61 -14.02
C GLN A 8 -3.57 -12.89 -13.16
N GLU A 9 -2.52 -13.71 -13.23
CA GLU A 9 -2.37 -14.90 -12.36
C GLU A 9 -2.15 -14.51 -10.89
N ARG A 10 -1.51 -13.36 -10.64
CA ARG A 10 -1.27 -12.80 -9.30
C ARG A 10 -2.20 -11.63 -8.98
N ALA A 11 -3.35 -11.54 -9.65
CA ALA A 11 -4.26 -10.41 -9.52
C ALA A 11 -4.80 -10.27 -8.10
N LEU A 12 -5.11 -11.39 -7.44
CA LEU A 12 -5.58 -11.42 -6.06
C LEU A 12 -4.62 -10.75 -5.06
N PRO A 13 -3.35 -11.17 -4.93
CA PRO A 13 -2.41 -10.52 -4.01
C PRO A 13 -2.13 -9.07 -4.40
N PHE A 14 -2.05 -8.75 -5.70
CA PHE A 14 -1.88 -7.38 -6.17
C PHE A 14 -3.08 -6.48 -5.81
N SER A 15 -4.31 -6.96 -5.97
CA SER A 15 -5.52 -6.21 -5.61
C SER A 15 -5.63 -5.97 -4.11
N ILE A 16 -5.27 -6.95 -3.27
CA ILE A 16 -5.26 -6.79 -1.81
C ILE A 16 -4.23 -5.74 -1.38
N LEU A 17 -3.02 -5.81 -1.91
CA LEU A 17 -1.96 -4.84 -1.62
C LEU A 17 -2.34 -3.44 -2.13
N ALA A 18 -2.98 -3.33 -3.29
CA ALA A 18 -3.46 -2.07 -3.85
C ALA A 18 -4.59 -1.45 -3.01
N LEU A 19 -5.54 -2.27 -2.54
CA LEU A 19 -6.57 -1.85 -1.60
C LEU A 19 -5.98 -1.35 -0.29
N LEU A 20 -4.96 -2.03 0.24
CA LEU A 20 -4.25 -1.61 1.44
C LEU A 20 -3.55 -0.25 1.26
N MET A 21 -2.91 -0.03 0.10
CA MET A 21 -2.32 1.27 -0.24
C MET A 21 -3.38 2.38 -0.36
N MET A 22 -4.53 2.10 -0.98
CA MET A 22 -5.63 3.06 -1.05
C MET A 22 -6.23 3.36 0.32
N ALA A 23 -6.46 2.34 1.14
CA ALA A 23 -6.99 2.51 2.49
C ALA A 23 -6.05 3.35 3.37
N SER A 24 -4.75 3.07 3.34
CA SER A 24 -3.74 3.85 4.06
C SER A 24 -3.65 5.30 3.58
N ALA A 25 -3.74 5.56 2.27
CA ALA A 25 -3.81 6.92 1.74
C ALA A 25 -5.06 7.68 2.21
N VAL A 26 -6.23 7.02 2.23
CA VAL A 26 -7.48 7.61 2.74
C VAL A 26 -7.37 7.91 4.24
N VAL A 27 -6.80 7.01 5.03
CA VAL A 27 -6.58 7.22 6.47
C VAL A 27 -5.68 8.44 6.71
N VAL A 28 -4.55 8.55 6.00
CA VAL A 28 -3.66 9.72 6.08
C VAL A 28 -4.43 11.00 5.69
N TYR A 29 -5.17 10.97 4.59
CA TYR A 29 -5.97 12.11 4.16
C TYR A 29 -6.99 12.55 5.20
N VAL A 30 -7.71 11.61 5.81
CA VAL A 30 -8.71 11.91 6.86
C VAL A 30 -8.04 12.45 8.12
N VAL A 31 -6.95 11.83 8.57
CA VAL A 31 -6.19 12.27 9.76
C VAL A 31 -5.67 13.69 9.57
N TRP A 32 -5.19 14.04 8.38
CA TRP A 32 -4.60 15.34 8.10
C TRP A 32 -5.64 16.42 7.74
N LYS A 33 -6.59 16.11 6.85
CA LYS A 33 -7.59 17.07 6.35
C LYS A 33 -8.75 17.31 7.30
N ARG A 34 -9.24 16.25 7.97
CA ARG A 34 -10.41 16.38 8.85
C ARG A 34 -10.05 16.92 10.23
N GLN A 35 -8.77 17.22 10.48
CA GLN A 35 -8.21 17.57 11.80
C GLN A 35 -8.93 16.82 12.91
N VAL A 36 -9.00 15.50 12.74
CA VAL A 36 -9.52 14.63 13.81
C VAL A 36 -8.76 15.05 15.06
N SER A 37 -9.48 15.31 16.15
CA SER A 37 -8.98 15.80 17.45
C SER A 37 -8.10 14.76 18.16
N LEU A 38 -7.33 14.01 17.38
CA LEU A 38 -6.23 13.19 17.79
C LEU A 38 -5.06 14.10 18.18
N PRO A 39 -4.40 13.82 19.31
CA PRO A 39 -3.21 14.53 19.70
C PRO A 39 -2.12 14.35 18.63
N LEU A 40 -1.31 15.41 18.44
CA LEU A 40 -0.22 15.46 17.45
C LEU A 40 0.63 14.17 17.36
N PRO A 41 1.08 13.54 18.48
CA PRO A 41 1.85 12.30 18.41
C PRO A 41 1.09 11.13 17.79
N LEU A 42 -0.21 11.01 18.05
CA LEU A 42 -1.05 9.95 17.46
C LEU A 42 -1.27 10.17 15.96
N ARG A 43 -1.37 11.42 15.51
CA ARG A 43 -1.41 11.75 14.08
C ARG A 43 -0.10 11.36 13.40
N ILE A 44 1.03 11.71 13.99
CA ILE A 44 2.35 11.35 13.43
C ILE A 44 2.53 9.83 13.39
N PHE A 45 2.23 9.14 14.49
CA PHE A 45 2.34 7.68 14.57
C PHE A 45 1.49 6.98 13.50
N THR A 46 0.22 7.36 13.36
CA THR A 46 -0.67 6.79 12.32
C THR A 46 -0.18 7.07 10.91
N THR A 47 0.40 8.26 10.67
CA THR A 47 0.98 8.61 9.37
C THR A 47 2.21 7.77 9.06
N VAL A 48 3.11 7.57 10.03
CA VAL A 48 4.33 6.75 9.88
C VAL A 48 3.95 5.30 9.58
N VAL A 49 3.01 4.72 10.34
CA VAL A 49 2.51 3.36 10.11
C VAL A 49 1.91 3.22 8.71
N CYS A 50 1.07 4.16 8.28
CA CYS A 50 0.50 4.14 6.92
C CYS A 50 1.59 4.20 5.85
N LEU A 51 2.59 5.07 6.01
CA LEU A 51 3.73 5.15 5.09
C LEU A 51 4.52 3.84 5.05
N THR A 52 4.73 3.19 6.20
CA THR A 52 5.42 1.89 6.24
C THR A 52 4.62 0.82 5.51
N CYS A 53 3.30 0.80 5.67
CA CYS A 53 2.41 -0.10 4.93
C CYS A 53 2.45 0.17 3.42
N ILE A 54 2.44 1.43 2.99
CA ILE A 54 2.52 1.80 1.57
C ILE A 54 3.85 1.33 0.97
N ILE A 55 4.97 1.65 1.62
CA ILE A 55 6.31 1.26 1.16
C ILE A 55 6.46 -0.27 1.16
N GLY A 56 6.01 -0.94 2.21
CA GLY A 56 6.04 -2.40 2.30
C GLY A 56 5.19 -3.06 1.22
N SER A 57 4.01 -2.52 0.93
CA SER A 57 3.12 -3.03 -0.12
C SER A 57 3.74 -2.85 -1.51
N ALA A 58 4.31 -1.68 -1.79
CA ALA A 58 5.00 -1.39 -3.04
C ALA A 58 6.25 -2.29 -3.22
N GLY A 59 7.02 -2.47 -2.15
CA GLY A 59 8.19 -3.35 -2.15
C GLY A 59 7.82 -4.81 -2.42
N LEU A 60 6.76 -5.31 -1.78
CA LEU A 60 6.23 -6.65 -2.04
C LEU A 60 5.71 -6.80 -3.47
N MET A 61 4.97 -5.82 -3.99
CA MET A 61 4.53 -5.81 -5.40
C MET A 61 5.71 -5.90 -6.37
N LEU A 62 6.75 -5.08 -6.16
CA LEU A 62 7.97 -5.12 -6.97
C LEU A 62 8.69 -6.47 -6.86
N PHE A 63 8.84 -7.01 -5.65
CA PHE A 63 9.45 -8.32 -5.44
C PHE A 63 8.67 -9.43 -6.15
N THR A 64 7.33 -9.41 -6.08
CA THR A 64 6.49 -10.41 -6.74
C THR A 64 6.62 -10.33 -8.26
N LEU A 65 6.77 -9.13 -8.83
CA LEU A 65 7.04 -8.94 -10.25
C LEU A 65 8.45 -9.41 -10.63
N PHE A 66 9.50 -9.05 -9.88
CA PHE A 66 10.88 -9.43 -10.19
C PHE A 66 11.15 -10.94 -10.04
N VAL A 67 10.56 -11.58 -9.02
CA VAL A 67 10.65 -13.03 -8.84
C VAL A 67 9.75 -13.75 -9.83
N GLY A 68 8.52 -13.26 -10.05
CA GLY A 68 7.59 -13.86 -11.02
C GLY A 68 8.06 -13.72 -12.47
N TYR A 69 8.88 -12.73 -12.81
CA TYR A 69 9.44 -12.55 -14.15
C TYR A 69 10.72 -13.37 -14.40
N ASN A 70 11.40 -13.82 -13.33
CA ASN A 70 12.65 -14.61 -13.41
C ASN A 70 12.44 -16.10 -13.11
N ALA A 71 11.20 -16.54 -12.88
CA ALA A 71 10.83 -17.95 -12.68
C ALA A 71 10.18 -18.49 -13.96
#